data_AF-A0A2E7W2L9-F1
#
_entry.id   AF-A0A2E7W2L9-F1
#
_cell.length_a   1.000
_cell.length_b   1.000
_cell.length_c   1.000
_cell.angle_alpha   90.00
_cell.angle_beta   90.00
_cell.angle_gamma   90.00
#
_symmetry.space_group_name_H-M   'P 1'
#
loop_
_entity.id
_entity.type
_entity.pdbx_description
1 polymer ?
#
loop_
_entity_poly.entity_id
_entity_poly.type
_entity_poly.pdbx_seq_one_letter_code
_entity_poly.pdbx_strand_id
1 'polypeptide(L)'
;MSEANTIEAPKTAGFVDRGFNHARKKAQMEQEEKEIARLEAEARGEEVETEEATEEVVEAVSEEVTEEDDSKLSREEKSFKKRYGDLRRHMQQKEKDWEEKLQVLENRMNGEGIRAPKSDEDIEKWATEYPDVAGIVETIAAKKAQEMFQKAESRLSELDKVQSEAERNKAEATIMETHPDFHKLKASDEFHDWAEEQPKWVQDAIYENADDPASVVRVIDLYKSDKGLTKTAKKASTKKAAGLVSKGSKAVVEASETAGQISESEVSKMSAQEFEERQDEITKAMRTGKFIYDMSGNAR
;
A
#
# COMPACT_ATOMS: atom_id res chain seq x y z
N MET A 1 38.34 -38.34 -24.16
CA MET A 1 38.16 -39.19 -22.98
C MET A 1 37.31 -38.41 -21.98
N SER A 2 36.05 -38.04 -22.26
CA SER A 2 34.82 -38.84 -22.32
C SER A 2 34.55 -39.62 -21.03
N GLU A 3 33.83 -39.00 -20.10
CA GLU A 3 32.89 -39.72 -19.23
C GLU A 3 31.60 -38.90 -19.13
N ALA A 4 30.51 -39.57 -19.50
CA ALA A 4 29.21 -39.01 -19.80
C ALA A 4 28.42 -38.75 -18.52
N ASN A 5 27.95 -37.52 -18.33
CA ASN A 5 26.84 -37.25 -17.42
C ASN A 5 25.54 -37.68 -18.13
N THR A 6 25.26 -38.97 -18.07
CA THR A 6 23.96 -39.52 -18.42
C THR A 6 22.94 -39.02 -17.41
N ILE A 7 22.09 -38.08 -17.83
CA ILE A 7 20.92 -37.67 -17.07
C ILE A 7 19.99 -38.89 -17.02
N GLU A 8 19.91 -39.52 -15.85
CA GLU A 8 18.95 -40.61 -15.60
C GLU A 8 17.52 -40.08 -15.83
N ALA A 9 16.81 -40.65 -16.80
CA ALA A 9 15.39 -40.37 -16.96
C ALA A 9 14.63 -40.81 -15.70
N PRO A 10 13.71 -39.98 -15.16
CA PRO A 10 12.96 -40.36 -13.97
C PRO A 10 12.17 -41.64 -14.26
N LYS A 11 12.36 -42.62 -13.37
CA LYS A 11 11.69 -43.93 -13.39
C LYS A 11 10.18 -43.72 -13.59
N THR A 12 9.65 -44.22 -14.72
CA THR A 12 8.23 -44.19 -15.02
C THR A 12 7.49 -44.98 -13.96
N ALA A 13 6.81 -44.28 -13.05
CA ALA A 13 5.97 -44.89 -12.05
C ALA A 13 4.87 -45.70 -12.75
N GLY A 14 4.88 -47.01 -12.48
CA GLY A 14 3.75 -47.93 -12.63
C GLY A 14 3.01 -47.90 -13.96
N PHE A 15 3.12 -48.98 -14.73
CA PHE A 15 2.04 -49.38 -15.63
C PHE A 15 0.80 -49.66 -14.76
N VAL A 16 0.06 -48.60 -14.41
CA VAL A 16 -1.28 -48.72 -13.86
C VAL A 16 -2.12 -49.16 -15.05
N ASP A 17 -2.45 -50.45 -15.06
CA ASP A 17 -3.39 -51.01 -16.01
C ASP A 17 -4.63 -50.11 -15.97
N ARG A 18 -4.87 -49.40 -17.08
CA ARG A 18 -5.89 -48.36 -17.15
C ARG A 18 -7.23 -49.09 -17.23
N GLY A 19 -7.77 -49.43 -16.06
CA GLY A 19 -8.95 -50.26 -15.91
C GLY A 19 -10.10 -49.83 -16.82
N PHE A 20 -11.00 -50.76 -17.12
CA PHE A 20 -12.11 -50.68 -18.10
C PHE A 20 -12.82 -49.31 -18.24
N ASN A 21 -12.88 -48.51 -17.18
CA ASN A 21 -13.45 -47.17 -17.17
C ASN A 21 -12.62 -46.10 -17.91
N HIS A 22 -11.33 -46.33 -18.19
CA HIS A 22 -10.48 -45.38 -18.92
C HIS A 22 -10.89 -45.28 -20.40
N ALA A 23 -11.25 -46.39 -21.04
CA ALA A 23 -11.74 -46.37 -22.42
C ALA A 23 -13.04 -45.56 -22.53
N ARG A 24 -13.96 -45.71 -21.56
CA ARG A 24 -15.22 -44.97 -21.49
C ARG A 24 -15.01 -43.48 -21.23
N LYS A 25 -14.11 -43.12 -20.30
CA LYS A 25 -13.74 -41.72 -20.05
C LYS A 25 -13.05 -41.07 -21.25
N LYS A 26 -12.21 -41.82 -21.97
CA LYS A 26 -11.57 -41.33 -23.19
C LYS A 26 -12.60 -41.08 -24.29
N ALA A 27 -13.57 -41.99 -24.46
CA ALA A 27 -14.65 -41.81 -25.42
C ALA A 27 -15.55 -40.61 -25.08
N GLN A 28 -15.81 -40.36 -23.79
CA GLN A 28 -16.55 -39.17 -23.34
C GLN A 28 -15.78 -37.89 -23.59
N MET A 29 -14.49 -37.82 -23.23
CA MET A 29 -13.66 -36.66 -23.54
C MET A 29 -13.57 -36.39 -25.04
N GLU A 30 -13.45 -37.42 -25.88
CA GLU A 30 -13.41 -37.23 -27.33
C GLU A 30 -14.75 -36.74 -27.91
N GLN A 31 -15.88 -37.08 -27.27
CA GLN A 31 -17.19 -36.56 -27.64
C GLN A 31 -17.36 -35.10 -27.19
N GLU A 32 -16.96 -34.80 -25.96
CA GLU A 32 -16.98 -33.44 -25.38
C GLU A 32 -16.05 -32.50 -26.17
N GLU A 33 -14.86 -32.94 -26.56
CA GLU A 33 -13.93 -32.17 -27.41
C GLU A 33 -14.54 -31.86 -28.79
N LYS A 34 -15.28 -32.80 -29.39
CA LYS A 34 -15.98 -32.59 -30.67
C LYS A 34 -17.15 -31.62 -30.53
N GLU A 35 -17.87 -31.68 -29.42
CA GLU A 35 -18.98 -30.76 -29.13
C GLU A 35 -18.47 -29.34 -28.85
N ILE A 36 -17.39 -29.20 -28.10
CA ILE A 36 -16.74 -27.91 -27.85
C ILE A 36 -16.20 -27.32 -29.16
N ALA A 37 -15.55 -28.13 -30.00
CA ALA A 37 -15.06 -27.67 -31.29
C ALA A 37 -16.21 -27.19 -32.21
N ARG A 38 -17.37 -27.85 -32.18
CA ARG A 38 -18.57 -27.42 -32.92
C ARG A 38 -19.10 -26.08 -32.41
N LEU A 39 -19.24 -25.93 -31.08
CA LEU A 39 -19.72 -24.69 -30.48
C LEU A 39 -18.73 -23.53 -30.64
N GLU A 40 -17.43 -23.82 -30.67
CA GLU A 40 -16.40 -22.81 -30.90
C GLU A 40 -16.36 -22.35 -32.37
N ALA A 41 -16.62 -23.26 -33.33
CA ALA A 41 -16.80 -22.92 -34.74
C ALA A 41 -18.07 -22.08 -34.97
N GLU A 42 -19.19 -22.46 -34.34
CA GLU A 42 -20.45 -21.71 -34.37
C GLU A 42 -20.31 -20.31 -33.74
N ALA A 43 -19.60 -20.20 -32.61
CA ALA A 43 -19.33 -18.91 -31.96
C ALA A 43 -18.33 -18.03 -32.73
N ARG A 44 -17.44 -18.63 -33.53
CA ARG A 44 -16.50 -17.91 -34.41
C ARG A 44 -17.13 -17.48 -35.74
N GLY A 45 -18.36 -17.91 -36.03
CA GLY A 45 -19.08 -17.56 -37.25
C GLY A 45 -18.49 -18.20 -38.51
N GLU A 46 -17.78 -19.31 -38.36
CA GLU A 46 -17.28 -20.13 -39.46
C GLU A 46 -18.36 -21.19 -39.72
N GLU A 47 -19.01 -21.14 -40.88
CA GLU A 47 -19.99 -22.15 -41.30
C GLU A 47 -19.33 -23.53 -41.24
N VAL A 48 -19.74 -24.31 -40.24
CA VAL A 48 -19.47 -25.74 -40.25
C VAL A 48 -20.30 -26.29 -41.39
N GLU A 49 -19.64 -26.74 -42.47
CA GLU A 49 -20.20 -27.64 -43.49
C GLU A 49 -20.65 -28.94 -42.79
N THR A 50 -21.77 -28.88 -42.07
CA THR A 50 -22.63 -30.04 -41.83
C THR A 50 -23.43 -30.23 -43.09
N GLU A 51 -22.94 -31.13 -43.94
CA GLU A 51 -23.71 -31.99 -44.83
C GLU A 51 -25.08 -31.41 -45.24
N GLU A 52 -25.09 -30.70 -46.37
CA GLU A 52 -26.25 -30.43 -47.24
C GLU A 52 -26.90 -31.74 -47.77
N ALA A 53 -26.99 -32.79 -46.96
CA ALA A 53 -27.52 -34.10 -47.34
C ALA A 53 -28.86 -34.42 -46.67
N THR A 54 -29.41 -33.51 -45.85
CA THR A 54 -30.68 -33.72 -45.15
C THR A 54 -31.79 -32.77 -45.53
N GLU A 55 -31.52 -31.58 -46.10
CA GLU A 55 -32.58 -30.67 -46.57
C GLU A 55 -33.08 -31.00 -47.99
N GLU A 56 -32.21 -31.47 -48.89
CA GLU A 56 -32.60 -31.82 -50.26
C GLU A 56 -33.49 -33.09 -50.33
N VAL A 57 -33.53 -33.89 -49.27
CA VAL A 57 -34.38 -35.10 -49.19
C VAL A 57 -35.80 -34.79 -48.67
N VAL A 58 -36.02 -33.66 -47.99
CA VAL A 58 -37.34 -33.34 -47.42
C VAL A 58 -38.22 -32.58 -48.39
N GLU A 59 -37.63 -31.73 -49.25
CA GLU A 59 -38.40 -30.94 -50.22
C GLU A 59 -38.74 -31.74 -51.50
N ALA A 60 -37.90 -32.70 -51.89
CA ALA A 60 -38.13 -33.57 -53.06
C ALA A 60 -39.18 -34.69 -52.85
N VAL A 61 -39.80 -34.80 -51.67
CA VAL A 61 -40.93 -35.74 -51.42
C VAL A 61 -42.22 -34.97 -51.10
N SER A 62 -42.25 -33.67 -51.39
CA SER A 62 -43.43 -32.81 -51.20
C SER A 62 -44.31 -32.71 -52.45
N GLU A 63 -43.84 -33.18 -53.60
CA GLU A 63 -44.62 -33.24 -54.83
C GLU A 63 -44.57 -34.66 -55.39
N GLU A 64 -45.73 -35.13 -55.86
CA GLU A 64 -45.96 -36.46 -56.42
C GLU A 64 -46.28 -37.56 -55.37
N VAL A 65 -47.49 -37.49 -54.81
CA VAL A 65 -48.29 -38.71 -54.60
C VAL A 65 -48.60 -39.25 -56.00
N THR A 66 -47.62 -39.89 -56.65
CA THR A 66 -47.93 -40.86 -57.68
C THR A 66 -48.68 -41.98 -56.97
N GLU A 67 -49.89 -42.24 -57.45
CA GLU A 67 -50.62 -43.46 -57.18
C GLU A 67 -49.79 -44.62 -57.76
N GLU A 68 -48.72 -45.00 -57.08
CA GLU A 68 -47.98 -46.22 -57.39
C GLU A 68 -48.93 -47.39 -57.13
N ASP A 69 -49.20 -48.11 -58.21
CA ASP A 69 -50.20 -49.16 -58.37
C ASP A 69 -50.22 -50.15 -57.17
N ASP A 70 -51.15 -49.90 -56.24
CA ASP A 70 -51.37 -50.69 -55.03
C ASP A 70 -51.85 -52.12 -55.35
N SER A 71 -52.03 -52.50 -56.62
CA SER A 71 -52.57 -53.81 -57.02
C SER A 71 -51.72 -55.01 -56.59
N LYS A 72 -50.44 -54.81 -56.24
CA LYS A 72 -49.49 -55.90 -55.91
C LYS A 72 -49.18 -56.08 -54.41
N LEU A 73 -49.70 -55.21 -53.53
CA LEU A 73 -49.41 -55.24 -52.09
C LEU A 73 -50.43 -56.07 -51.30
N SER A 74 -49.95 -56.80 -50.28
CA SER A 74 -50.82 -57.52 -49.35
C SER A 74 -51.75 -56.54 -48.62
N ARG A 75 -52.95 -57.00 -48.22
CA ARG A 75 -53.93 -56.18 -47.48
C ARG A 75 -53.33 -55.53 -46.23
N GLU A 76 -52.38 -56.21 -45.59
CA GLU A 76 -51.69 -55.75 -44.38
C GLU A 76 -50.69 -54.62 -44.70
N GLU A 77 -49.94 -54.72 -45.80
CA GLU A 77 -48.99 -53.71 -46.26
C GLU A 77 -49.69 -52.41 -46.67
N LYS A 78 -50.87 -52.52 -47.31
CA LYS A 78 -51.74 -51.35 -47.60
C LYS A 78 -52.20 -50.64 -46.32
N SER A 79 -52.55 -51.41 -45.29
CA SER A 79 -52.96 -50.84 -44.00
C SER A 79 -51.80 -50.16 -43.28
N PHE A 80 -50.58 -50.72 -43.40
CA PHE A 80 -49.37 -50.15 -42.83
C PHE A 80 -48.97 -48.85 -43.54
N LYS A 81 -48.97 -48.81 -44.88
CA LYS A 81 -48.68 -47.60 -45.67
C LYS A 81 -49.66 -46.47 -45.35
N LYS A 82 -50.96 -46.78 -45.21
CA LYS A 82 -51.96 -45.78 -44.77
C LYS A 82 -51.70 -45.26 -43.37
N ARG A 83 -51.42 -46.15 -42.41
CA ARG A 83 -51.10 -45.76 -41.03
C ARG A 83 -49.81 -44.96 -40.93
N TYR A 84 -48.79 -45.31 -41.70
CA TYR A 84 -47.51 -44.61 -41.74
C TYR A 84 -47.66 -43.23 -42.40
N GLY A 85 -48.44 -43.13 -43.49
CA GLY A 85 -48.77 -41.86 -44.12
C GLY A 85 -49.57 -40.94 -43.20
N ASP A 86 -50.51 -41.48 -42.44
CA ASP A 86 -51.28 -40.72 -41.45
C ASP A 86 -50.41 -40.27 -40.26
N LEU A 87 -49.54 -41.15 -39.76
CA LEU A 87 -48.57 -40.82 -38.72
C LEU A 87 -47.59 -39.72 -39.18
N ARG A 88 -47.08 -39.80 -40.41
CA ARG A 88 -46.19 -38.79 -41.00
C ARG A 88 -46.89 -37.44 -41.12
N ARG A 89 -48.14 -37.41 -41.61
CA ARG A 89 -48.95 -36.19 -41.71
C ARG A 89 -49.20 -35.57 -40.34
N HIS A 90 -49.50 -36.37 -39.33
CA HIS A 90 -49.71 -35.88 -37.97
C HIS A 90 -48.40 -35.35 -37.33
N MET A 91 -47.24 -35.96 -37.61
CA MET A 91 -45.95 -35.42 -37.16
C MET A 91 -45.63 -34.09 -37.85
N GLN A 92 -45.84 -33.99 -39.17
CA GLN A 92 -45.66 -32.74 -39.92
C GLN A 92 -46.62 -31.64 -39.43
N GLN A 93 -47.86 -31.98 -39.12
CA GLN A 93 -48.80 -31.01 -38.54
C GLN A 93 -48.33 -30.54 -37.17
N LYS A 94 -47.84 -31.44 -36.32
CA LYS A 94 -47.29 -31.06 -35.01
C LYS A 94 -46.05 -30.20 -35.13
N GLU A 95 -45.14 -30.51 -36.05
CA GLU A 95 -43.96 -29.69 -36.32
C GLU A 95 -44.37 -28.27 -36.71
N LYS A 96 -45.35 -28.10 -37.60
CA LYS A 96 -45.90 -26.78 -37.95
C LYS A 96 -46.53 -26.07 -36.75
N ASP A 97 -47.33 -26.77 -35.94
CA ASP A 97 -47.94 -26.19 -34.74
C ASP A 97 -46.88 -25.77 -33.70
N TRP A 98 -45.74 -26.47 -33.64
CA TRP A 98 -44.62 -26.12 -32.76
C TRP A 98 -43.84 -24.92 -33.31
N GLU A 99 -43.58 -24.91 -34.61
CA GLU A 99 -42.92 -23.81 -35.31
C GLU A 99 -43.71 -22.51 -35.15
N GLU A 100 -45.04 -22.54 -35.35
CA GLU A 100 -45.90 -21.37 -35.13
C GLU A 100 -45.85 -20.88 -33.67
N LYS A 101 -45.83 -21.79 -32.69
CA LYS A 101 -45.70 -21.42 -31.27
C LYS A 101 -44.34 -20.82 -30.95
N LEU A 102 -43.27 -21.36 -31.54
CA LEU A 102 -41.92 -20.84 -31.38
C LEU A 102 -41.81 -19.44 -31.98
N GLN A 103 -42.35 -19.23 -33.18
CA GLN A 103 -42.38 -17.90 -33.81
C GLN A 103 -43.20 -16.90 -32.99
N VAL A 104 -44.34 -17.29 -32.43
CA VAL A 104 -45.12 -16.42 -31.54
C VAL A 104 -44.35 -16.09 -30.26
N LEU A 105 -43.66 -17.06 -29.67
CA LEU A 105 -42.80 -16.86 -28.50
C LEU A 105 -41.61 -15.96 -28.81
N GLU A 106 -40.93 -16.17 -29.93
CA GLU A 106 -39.80 -15.39 -30.40
C GLU A 106 -40.21 -13.94 -30.69
N ASN A 107 -41.32 -13.74 -31.41
CA ASN A 107 -41.87 -12.40 -31.67
C ASN A 107 -42.22 -11.67 -30.38
N ARG A 108 -42.78 -12.39 -29.39
CA ARG A 108 -43.06 -11.82 -28.06
C ARG A 108 -41.78 -11.49 -27.31
N MET A 109 -40.77 -12.35 -27.34
CA MET A 109 -39.48 -12.12 -26.68
C MET A 109 -38.72 -10.94 -27.31
N ASN A 110 -38.81 -10.79 -28.63
CA ASN A 110 -38.21 -9.70 -29.38
C ASN A 110 -38.96 -8.37 -29.20
N GLY A 111 -40.28 -8.41 -28.97
CA GLY A 111 -41.14 -7.24 -28.75
C GLY A 111 -41.24 -6.76 -27.29
N GLU A 112 -41.18 -7.67 -26.32
CA GLU A 112 -41.30 -7.40 -24.86
C GLU A 112 -39.96 -7.54 -24.13
N GLY A 113 -38.84 -7.60 -24.85
CA GLY A 113 -37.53 -7.48 -24.24
C GLY A 113 -37.43 -6.11 -23.60
N ILE A 114 -37.45 -6.05 -22.27
CA ILE A 114 -37.22 -4.87 -21.44
C ILE A 114 -35.84 -4.30 -21.81
N ARG A 115 -35.82 -3.50 -22.87
CA ARG A 115 -34.63 -2.74 -23.27
C ARG A 115 -34.57 -1.58 -22.29
N ALA A 116 -33.53 -1.56 -21.47
CA ALA A 116 -33.27 -0.41 -20.61
C ALA A 116 -33.30 0.86 -21.49
N PRO A 117 -34.06 1.89 -21.11
CA PRO A 117 -34.13 3.14 -21.87
C PRO A 117 -32.70 3.70 -22.00
N LYS A 118 -32.31 4.03 -23.24
CA LYS A 118 -30.93 4.39 -23.59
C LYS A 118 -30.67 5.89 -23.60
N SER A 119 -31.72 6.71 -23.50
CA SER A 119 -31.64 8.17 -23.52
C SER A 119 -32.60 8.79 -22.49
N ASP A 120 -32.28 9.99 -22.01
CA ASP A 120 -33.10 10.69 -21.01
C ASP A 120 -34.54 10.92 -21.51
N GLU A 121 -34.71 11.22 -22.80
CA GLU A 121 -36.04 11.37 -23.43
C GLU A 121 -36.83 10.05 -23.50
N ASP A 122 -36.14 8.92 -23.64
CA ASP A 122 -36.78 7.59 -23.61
C ASP A 122 -37.14 7.16 -22.19
N ILE A 123 -36.38 7.62 -21.18
CA ILE A 123 -36.70 7.40 -19.76
C ILE A 123 -38.00 8.14 -19.40
N GLU A 124 -38.18 9.37 -19.88
CA GLU A 124 -39.40 10.14 -19.63
C GLU A 124 -40.64 9.49 -20.27
N LYS A 125 -40.54 9.09 -21.55
CA LYS A 125 -41.64 8.37 -22.22
C LYS A 125 -41.96 7.05 -21.53
N TRP A 126 -40.94 6.26 -21.18
CA TRP A 126 -41.11 5.02 -20.44
C TRP A 126 -41.73 5.25 -19.05
N ALA A 127 -41.32 6.31 -18.35
CA ALA A 127 -41.88 6.67 -17.06
C ALA A 127 -43.36 7.08 -17.16
N THR A 128 -43.77 7.71 -18.27
CA THR A 128 -45.19 8.00 -18.53
C THR A 128 -46.01 6.76 -18.88
N GLU A 129 -45.43 5.77 -19.55
CA GLU A 129 -46.08 4.50 -19.88
C GLU A 129 -46.21 3.56 -18.68
N TYR A 130 -45.24 3.60 -17.75
CA TYR A 130 -45.16 2.74 -16.57
C TYR A 130 -44.91 3.53 -15.27
N PRO A 131 -45.87 4.35 -14.81
CA PRO A 131 -45.67 5.25 -13.67
C PRO A 131 -45.39 4.52 -12.35
N ASP A 132 -46.02 3.38 -12.11
CA ASP A 132 -45.84 2.61 -10.86
C ASP A 132 -44.42 2.02 -10.76
N VAL A 133 -43.88 1.50 -11.86
CA VAL A 133 -42.52 0.95 -11.91
C VAL A 133 -41.49 2.08 -11.89
N ALA A 134 -41.76 3.18 -12.60
CA ALA A 134 -40.89 4.35 -12.61
C ALA A 134 -40.74 4.96 -11.21
N GLY A 135 -41.84 5.11 -10.44
CA GLY A 135 -41.77 5.60 -9.05
C GLY A 135 -40.98 4.67 -8.12
N ILE A 136 -41.08 3.36 -8.30
CA ILE A 136 -40.26 2.39 -7.54
C ILE A 136 -38.78 2.53 -7.92
N VAL A 137 -38.45 2.63 -9.22
CA VAL A 137 -37.08 2.79 -9.68
C VAL A 137 -36.50 4.13 -9.23
N GLU A 138 -37.27 5.21 -9.28
CA GLU A 138 -36.87 6.53 -8.78
C GLU A 138 -36.59 6.52 -7.28
N THR A 139 -37.47 5.90 -6.47
CA THR A 139 -37.24 5.80 -5.02
C THR A 139 -36.05 4.90 -4.68
N ILE A 140 -35.83 3.81 -5.41
CA ILE A 140 -34.63 2.97 -5.27
C ILE A 140 -33.39 3.75 -5.70
N ALA A 141 -33.44 4.49 -6.80
CA ALA A 141 -32.35 5.32 -7.29
C ALA A 141 -32.03 6.44 -6.31
N ALA A 142 -33.04 7.12 -5.75
CA ALA A 142 -32.87 8.15 -4.73
C ALA A 142 -32.24 7.58 -3.46
N LYS A 143 -32.72 6.42 -2.96
CA LYS A 143 -32.12 5.74 -1.81
C LYS A 143 -30.67 5.33 -2.08
N LYS A 144 -30.39 4.74 -3.24
CA LYS A 144 -29.05 4.31 -3.63
C LYS A 144 -28.11 5.50 -3.83
N ALA A 145 -28.59 6.60 -4.41
CA ALA A 145 -27.85 7.84 -4.52
C ALA A 145 -27.53 8.39 -3.12
N GLN A 146 -28.51 8.45 -2.22
CA GLN A 146 -28.31 8.89 -0.84
C GLN A 146 -27.29 8.01 -0.10
N GLU A 147 -27.35 6.68 -0.24
CA GLU A 147 -26.36 5.75 0.33
C GLU A 147 -24.95 5.99 -0.24
N MET A 148 -24.84 6.21 -1.55
CA MET A 148 -23.57 6.53 -2.21
C MET A 148 -23.02 7.88 -1.76
N PHE A 149 -23.88 8.90 -1.61
CA PHE A 149 -23.51 10.21 -1.08
C PHE A 149 -23.06 10.11 0.38
N GLN A 150 -23.80 9.42 1.24
CA GLN A 150 -23.40 9.20 2.64
C GLN A 150 -22.06 8.48 2.75
N LYS A 151 -21.82 7.47 1.90
CA LYS A 151 -20.54 6.76 1.84
C LYS A 151 -19.40 7.62 1.28
N ALA A 152 -19.69 8.49 0.32
CA ALA A 152 -18.71 9.43 -0.20
C ALA A 152 -18.35 10.49 0.84
N GLU A 153 -19.35 11.04 1.53
CA GLU A 153 -19.17 12.02 2.60
C GLU A 153 -18.45 11.44 3.80
N SER A 154 -18.75 10.20 4.20
CA SER A 154 -18.01 9.53 5.27
C SER A 154 -16.53 9.39 4.91
N ARG A 155 -16.23 8.93 3.69
CA ARG A 155 -14.85 8.82 3.20
C ARG A 155 -14.16 10.17 3.08
N LEU A 156 -14.85 11.20 2.60
CA LEU A 156 -14.31 12.54 2.50
C LEU A 156 -13.97 13.09 3.89
N SER A 157 -14.88 12.92 4.86
CA SER A 157 -14.65 13.32 6.25
C SER A 157 -13.50 12.57 6.91
N GLU A 158 -13.29 11.29 6.57
CA GLU A 158 -12.14 10.50 7.03
C GLU A 158 -10.83 11.03 6.41
N LEU A 159 -10.84 11.37 5.12
CA LEU A 159 -9.70 11.97 4.46
C LEU A 159 -9.34 13.34 5.04
N ASP A 160 -10.34 14.20 5.29
CA ASP A 160 -10.12 15.51 5.91
C ASP A 160 -9.49 15.36 7.30
N LYS A 161 -9.96 14.39 8.11
CA LYS A 161 -9.36 14.07 9.41
C LYS A 161 -7.91 13.61 9.26
N VAL A 162 -7.64 12.64 8.39
CA VAL A 162 -6.27 12.14 8.16
C VAL A 162 -5.35 13.24 7.66
N GLN A 163 -5.84 14.12 6.78
CA GLN A 163 -5.07 15.26 6.31
C GLN A 163 -4.76 16.23 7.45
N SER A 164 -5.75 16.59 8.27
CA SER A 164 -5.53 17.47 9.43
C SER A 164 -4.55 16.87 10.44
N GLU A 165 -4.62 15.57 10.70
CA GLU A 165 -3.68 14.86 11.58
C GLU A 165 -2.28 14.81 10.96
N ALA A 166 -2.17 14.60 9.66
CA ALA A 166 -0.89 14.60 8.96
C ALA A 166 -0.23 15.99 8.96
N GLU A 167 -1.00 17.06 8.74
CA GLU A 167 -0.54 18.44 8.82
C GLU A 167 -0.05 18.76 10.24
N ARG A 168 -0.81 18.39 11.27
CA ARG A 168 -0.40 18.50 12.68
C ARG A 168 0.89 17.75 12.97
N ASN A 169 0.97 16.47 12.60
CA ASN A 169 2.16 15.66 12.83
C ASN A 169 3.39 16.23 12.11
N LYS A 170 3.21 16.79 10.91
CA LYS A 170 4.29 17.47 10.17
C LYS A 170 4.73 18.76 10.85
N ALA A 171 3.78 19.55 11.35
CA ALA A 171 4.08 20.75 12.13
C ALA A 171 4.85 20.38 13.43
N GLU A 172 4.37 19.38 14.17
CA GLU A 172 5.04 18.88 15.39
C GLU A 172 6.46 18.39 15.09
N ALA A 173 6.67 17.62 14.02
CA ALA A 173 7.99 17.18 13.60
C ALA A 173 8.94 18.36 13.32
N THR A 174 8.44 19.38 12.61
CA THR A 174 9.20 20.60 12.29
C THR A 174 9.58 21.38 13.56
N ILE A 175 8.66 21.47 14.53
CA ILE A 175 8.94 22.08 15.84
C ILE A 175 9.98 21.25 16.60
N MET A 176 9.89 19.92 16.58
CA MET A 176 10.84 19.04 17.26
C MET A 176 12.27 19.12 16.68
N GLU A 177 12.43 19.38 15.39
CA GLU A 177 13.74 19.59 14.77
C GLU A 177 14.49 20.78 15.40
N THR A 178 13.77 21.86 15.75
CA THR A 178 14.34 23.06 16.38
C THR A 178 14.36 22.96 17.91
N HIS A 179 13.35 22.32 18.49
CA HIS A 179 13.14 22.18 19.92
C HIS A 179 12.83 20.72 20.29
N PRO A 180 13.86 19.89 20.55
CA PRO A 180 13.67 18.48 20.90
C PRO A 180 12.90 18.24 22.21
N ASP A 181 12.85 19.25 23.08
CA ASP A 181 12.11 19.27 24.34
C ASP A 181 10.64 19.70 24.18
N PHE A 182 10.17 19.96 22.95
CA PHE A 182 8.80 20.41 22.68
C PHE A 182 7.73 19.53 23.33
N HIS A 183 7.85 18.19 23.22
CA HIS A 183 6.87 17.28 23.80
C HIS A 183 6.78 17.40 25.34
N LYS A 184 7.88 17.78 26.00
CA LYS A 184 7.88 18.05 27.45
C LYS A 184 7.23 19.39 27.77
N LEU A 185 7.47 20.40 26.95
CA LEU A 185 6.85 21.73 27.11
C LEU A 185 5.34 21.66 26.88
N LYS A 186 4.88 20.92 25.87
CA LYS A 186 3.47 20.67 25.57
C LYS A 186 2.74 19.91 26.70
N ALA A 187 3.46 19.17 27.54
CA ALA A 187 2.91 18.45 28.68
C ALA A 187 3.13 19.17 30.02
N SER A 188 3.71 20.37 29.99
CA SER A 188 4.11 21.11 31.18
C SER A 188 3.07 22.16 31.52
N ASP A 189 2.44 22.02 32.68
CA ASP A 189 1.49 23.03 33.20
C ASP A 189 2.16 24.42 33.29
N GLU A 190 3.43 24.49 33.73
CA GLU A 190 4.16 25.77 33.80
C GLU A 190 4.27 26.52 32.46
N PHE A 191 4.26 25.80 31.34
CA PHE A 191 4.32 26.40 30.00
C PHE A 191 2.96 26.95 29.60
N HIS A 192 1.88 26.24 29.94
CA HIS A 192 0.51 26.67 29.70
C HIS A 192 0.14 27.86 30.59
N ASP A 193 0.49 27.83 31.89
CA ASP A 193 0.29 28.95 32.80
C ASP A 193 1.00 30.22 32.29
N TRP A 194 2.25 30.08 31.84
CA TRP A 194 2.98 31.20 31.23
C TRP A 194 2.30 31.69 29.94
N ALA A 195 1.81 30.78 29.09
CA ALA A 195 1.16 31.12 27.83
C ALA A 195 -0.17 31.88 28.03
N GLU A 196 -0.93 31.53 29.07
CA GLU A 196 -2.17 32.23 29.44
C GLU A 196 -1.93 33.69 29.88
N GLU A 197 -0.77 33.98 30.48
CA GLU A 197 -0.36 35.35 30.84
C GLU A 197 0.14 36.16 29.63
N GLN A 198 0.46 35.50 28.50
CA GLN A 198 0.96 36.17 27.31
C GLN A 198 -0.14 36.85 26.48
N PRO A 199 0.21 37.80 25.61
CA PRO A 199 -0.75 38.42 24.70
C PRO A 199 -1.39 37.41 23.74
N LYS A 200 -2.57 37.76 23.23
CA LYS A 200 -3.41 36.88 22.40
C LYS A 200 -2.67 36.20 21.23
N TRP A 201 -1.72 36.86 20.58
CA TRP A 201 -0.95 36.26 19.48
C TRP A 201 -0.12 35.04 19.90
N VAL A 202 0.33 34.98 21.16
CA VAL A 202 1.06 33.81 21.72
C VAL A 202 0.10 32.66 21.99
N GLN A 203 -1.05 32.97 22.58
CA GLN A 203 -2.09 32.00 22.87
C GLN A 203 -2.64 31.38 21.58
N ASP A 204 -2.97 32.24 20.60
CA ASP A 204 -3.48 31.81 19.30
C ASP A 204 -2.46 30.91 18.60
N ALA A 205 -1.15 31.20 18.69
CA ALA A 205 -0.12 30.34 18.10
C ALA A 205 -0.04 28.93 18.74
N ILE A 206 -0.32 28.79 20.04
CA ILE A 206 -0.25 27.50 20.74
C ILE A 206 -1.56 26.70 20.59
N TYR A 207 -2.71 27.36 20.68
CA TYR A 207 -4.01 26.70 20.84
C TYR A 207 -4.88 26.72 19.58
N GLU A 208 -4.86 27.83 18.83
CA GLU A 208 -5.77 28.03 17.69
C GLU A 208 -5.08 27.74 16.34
N ASN A 209 -3.77 27.99 16.25
CA ASN A 209 -2.98 27.88 15.02
C ASN A 209 -1.73 27.01 15.23
N ALA A 210 -1.92 25.85 15.86
CA ALA A 210 -0.85 24.87 16.09
C ALA A 210 -0.27 24.29 14.77
N ASP A 211 -0.95 24.52 13.66
CA ASP A 211 -0.55 24.05 12.33
C ASP A 211 0.52 24.96 11.67
N ASP A 212 0.81 26.13 12.26
CA ASP A 212 1.94 26.99 11.86
C ASP A 212 3.18 26.77 12.77
N PRO A 213 4.12 25.91 12.37
CA PRO A 213 5.28 25.58 13.20
C PRO A 213 6.18 26.78 13.45
N ALA A 214 6.25 27.76 12.52
CA ALA A 214 7.16 28.89 12.65
C ALA A 214 6.74 29.82 13.81
N SER A 215 5.44 30.05 13.94
CA SER A 215 4.87 30.82 15.04
C SER A 215 5.08 30.13 16.38
N VAL A 216 4.84 28.81 16.46
CA VAL A 216 5.04 28.02 17.67
C VAL A 216 6.52 28.00 18.10
N VAL A 217 7.45 27.83 17.16
CA VAL A 217 8.89 27.90 17.44
C VAL A 217 9.28 29.24 18.05
N ARG A 218 8.77 30.35 17.49
CA ARG A 218 9.05 31.69 18.03
C ARG A 218 8.52 31.87 19.45
N VAL A 219 7.35 31.31 19.75
CA VAL A 219 6.78 31.32 21.10
C VAL A 219 7.60 30.48 22.07
N ILE A 220 8.06 29.30 21.68
CA ILE A 220 8.92 28.45 22.51
C ILE A 220 10.26 29.14 22.79
N ASP A 221 10.83 29.83 21.79
CA ASP A 221 12.03 30.65 21.98
C ASP A 221 11.81 31.79 22.97
N LEU A 222 10.64 32.48 22.90
CA LEU A 222 10.25 33.51 23.86
C LEU A 222 10.21 32.94 25.28
N TYR A 223 9.50 31.82 25.47
CA TYR A 223 9.42 31.12 26.76
C TYR A 223 10.80 30.78 27.33
N LYS A 224 11.66 30.18 26.49
CA LYS A 224 13.01 29.80 26.91
C LYS A 224 13.88 31.02 27.21
N SER A 225 13.66 32.14 26.54
CA SER A 225 14.35 33.40 26.81
C SER A 225 13.95 33.99 28.16
N ASP A 226 12.65 34.03 28.47
CA ASP A 226 12.09 34.56 29.72
C ASP A 226 12.52 33.72 30.93
N LYS A 227 12.49 32.39 30.80
CA LYS A 227 12.91 31.46 31.86
C LYS A 227 14.43 31.26 31.92
N GLY A 228 15.22 31.90 31.07
CA GLY A 228 16.69 31.76 31.04
C GLY A 228 17.17 30.34 30.68
N LEU A 229 16.36 29.57 29.96
CA LEU A 229 16.64 28.18 29.55
C LEU A 229 17.50 28.10 28.29
N THR A 230 17.80 29.24 27.65
CA THR A 230 18.65 29.30 26.45
C THR A 230 20.08 28.83 26.72
N LYS A 231 20.76 28.30 25.70
CA LYS A 231 22.14 27.81 25.80
C LYS A 231 23.11 28.92 26.26
N THR A 232 22.86 30.16 25.85
CA THR A 232 23.65 31.33 26.24
C THR A 232 23.43 31.71 27.69
N ALA A 233 22.17 31.75 28.15
CA ALA A 233 21.82 32.03 29.54
C ALA A 233 22.39 30.95 30.48
N LYS A 234 22.28 29.67 30.12
CA LYS A 234 22.90 28.56 30.87
C LYS A 234 24.43 28.69 30.95
N LYS A 235 25.11 29.00 29.85
CA LYS A 235 26.57 29.24 29.87
C LYS A 235 26.93 30.43 30.77
N ALA A 236 26.14 31.51 30.73
CA ALA A 236 26.35 32.68 31.57
C ALA A 236 26.14 32.35 33.06
N SER A 237 25.12 31.57 33.41
CA SER A 237 24.88 31.16 34.80
C SER A 237 25.97 30.22 35.32
N THR A 238 26.41 29.23 34.52
CA THR A 238 27.55 28.36 34.88
C THR A 238 28.84 29.17 35.06
N LYS A 239 29.11 30.15 34.18
CA LYS A 239 30.28 31.03 34.31
C LYS A 239 30.22 31.90 35.57
N LYS A 240 29.04 32.42 35.92
CA LYS A 240 28.82 33.18 37.17
C LYS A 240 29.02 32.28 38.40
N ALA A 241 28.46 31.06 38.38
CA ALA A 241 28.63 30.10 39.47
C ALA A 241 30.09 29.68 39.66
N ALA A 242 30.82 29.43 38.56
CA ALA A 242 32.25 29.11 38.59
C ALA A 242 33.11 30.30 39.05
N GLY A 243 32.71 31.54 38.73
CA GLY A 243 33.39 32.74 39.22
C GLY A 243 33.18 33.00 40.72
N LEU A 244 32.12 32.44 41.32
CA LEU A 244 31.85 32.53 42.76
C LEU A 244 32.76 31.62 43.59
N VAL A 245 33.25 30.52 43.00
CA VAL A 245 34.33 29.72 43.57
C VAL A 245 35.62 30.47 43.30
N SER A 246 36.03 31.33 44.23
CA SER A 246 37.34 31.98 44.14
C SER A 246 38.38 30.89 43.90
N LYS A 247 39.18 31.04 42.84
CA LYS A 247 40.31 30.18 42.51
C LYS A 247 41.03 29.88 43.82
N GLY A 248 40.86 28.65 44.34
CA GLY A 248 41.29 28.31 45.68
C GLY A 248 42.70 28.82 45.87
N SER A 249 42.91 29.65 46.89
CA SER A 249 44.25 30.07 47.29
C SER A 249 45.09 28.81 47.24
N LYS A 250 46.12 28.78 46.37
CA LYS A 250 47.11 27.70 46.37
C LYS A 250 47.40 27.46 47.84
N ALA A 251 47.07 26.26 48.34
CA ALA A 251 47.53 25.87 49.66
C ALA A 251 49.05 26.07 49.59
N VAL A 252 49.55 27.07 50.30
CA VAL A 252 50.97 27.26 50.51
C VAL A 252 51.36 26.07 51.36
N VAL A 253 51.68 24.96 50.70
CA VAL A 253 52.44 23.89 51.32
C VAL A 253 53.72 24.58 51.74
N GLU A 254 53.97 24.66 53.04
CA GLU A 254 55.18 25.28 53.57
C GLU A 254 56.40 24.65 52.90
N ALA A 255 57.00 25.41 51.98
CA ALA A 255 58.23 25.08 51.29
C ALA A 255 59.44 25.33 52.21
N SER A 256 59.37 24.86 53.46
CA SER A 256 60.45 25.06 54.44
C SER A 256 61.66 24.17 54.18
N GLU A 257 61.54 23.12 53.35
CA GLU A 257 62.67 22.21 53.06
C GLU A 257 63.29 22.41 51.67
N THR A 258 62.65 23.15 50.76
CA THR A 258 63.17 23.43 49.40
C THR A 258 63.81 24.82 49.26
N ALA A 259 63.73 25.67 50.28
CA ALA A 259 64.39 26.98 50.29
C ALA A 259 65.93 26.82 50.36
N GLY A 260 66.60 27.12 49.25
CA GLY A 260 68.06 27.14 49.14
C GLY A 260 68.70 25.93 48.46
N GLN A 261 67.94 25.13 47.72
CA GLN A 261 68.51 24.15 46.79
C GLN A 261 68.78 24.83 45.44
N ILE A 262 70.00 24.69 44.94
CA ILE A 262 70.43 25.21 43.63
C ILE A 262 70.78 24.01 42.76
N SER A 263 70.33 24.00 41.50
CA SER A 263 70.61 22.93 40.54
C SER A 263 71.73 23.28 39.56
N GLU A 264 72.46 22.28 39.09
CA GLU A 264 73.54 22.44 38.11
C GLU A 264 73.00 22.97 36.77
N SER A 265 71.82 22.54 36.34
CA SER A 265 71.17 23.07 35.13
C SER A 265 70.76 24.55 35.27
N GLU A 266 70.42 25.01 36.47
CA GLU A 266 70.16 26.43 36.74
C GLU A 266 71.45 27.25 36.66
N VAL A 267 72.54 26.77 37.27
CA VAL A 267 73.87 27.40 37.15
C VAL A 267 74.38 27.41 35.71
N SER A 268 74.14 26.33 34.95
CA SER A 268 74.52 26.24 33.54
C SER A 268 73.79 27.24 32.64
N LYS A 269 72.56 27.63 33.02
CA LYS A 269 71.73 28.59 32.25
C LYS A 269 71.95 30.04 32.66
N MET A 270 72.61 30.30 33.78
CA MET A 270 72.88 31.66 34.25
C MET A 270 73.94 32.33 33.37
N SER A 271 73.79 33.64 33.17
CA SER A 271 74.80 34.45 32.50
C SER A 271 76.04 34.63 33.40
N ALA A 272 77.17 35.03 32.80
CA ALA A 272 78.41 35.25 33.56
C ALA A 272 78.26 36.30 34.69
N GLN A 273 77.43 37.31 34.50
CA GLN A 273 77.16 38.35 35.51
C GLN A 273 76.32 37.79 36.66
N GLU A 274 75.26 37.04 36.36
CA GLU A 274 74.40 36.41 37.38
C GLU A 274 75.13 35.34 38.18
N PHE A 275 76.07 34.63 37.54
CA PHE A 275 76.93 33.67 38.23
C PHE A 275 77.85 34.34 39.26
N GLU A 276 78.46 35.47 38.90
CA GLU A 276 79.35 36.22 39.78
C GLU A 276 78.58 36.78 40.99
N GLU A 277 77.38 37.35 40.76
CA GLU A 277 76.51 37.84 41.83
C GLU A 277 76.04 36.74 42.79
N ARG A 278 75.79 35.52 42.27
CA ARG A 278 75.31 34.38 43.07
C ARG A 278 76.42 33.40 43.47
N GLN A 279 77.68 33.75 43.25
CA GLN A 279 78.82 32.86 43.48
C GLN A 279 78.89 32.37 44.94
N ASP A 280 78.64 33.26 45.90
CA ASP A 280 78.64 32.93 47.32
C ASP A 280 77.50 31.97 47.70
N GLU A 281 76.35 32.09 47.06
CA GLU A 281 75.19 31.23 47.30
C GLU A 281 75.41 29.84 46.71
N ILE A 282 75.94 29.78 45.48
CA ILE A 282 76.26 28.53 44.78
C ILE A 282 77.35 27.75 45.54
N THR A 283 78.41 28.43 46.00
CA THR A 283 79.48 27.79 46.78
C THR A 283 79.00 27.31 48.15
N LYS A 284 78.10 28.06 48.80
CA LYS A 284 77.46 27.65 50.06
C LYS A 284 76.52 26.46 49.86
N ALA A 285 75.76 26.42 48.77
CA ALA A 285 74.92 25.27 48.43
C ALA A 285 75.77 24.01 48.17
N MET A 286 76.89 24.13 47.47
CA MET A 286 77.85 23.03 47.28
C MET A 286 78.42 22.52 48.61
N ARG A 287 78.81 23.41 49.53
CA ARG A 287 79.38 23.03 50.85
C ARG A 287 78.36 22.38 51.78
N THR A 288 77.11 22.82 51.72
CA THR A 288 76.03 22.33 52.59
C THR A 288 75.32 21.09 52.03
N GLY A 289 75.73 20.57 50.87
CA GLY A 289 75.11 19.41 50.23
C GLY A 289 73.72 19.70 49.65
N LYS A 290 73.37 20.98 49.48
CA LYS A 290 72.09 21.42 48.89
C LYS A 290 72.19 21.73 47.40
N PHE A 291 73.34 21.43 46.79
CA PHE A 291 73.54 21.56 45.35
C PHE A 291 73.17 20.27 44.62
N ILE A 292 72.26 20.36 43.66
CA ILE A 292 71.74 19.21 42.91
C ILE A 292 72.53 19.09 41.59
N TYR A 293 73.33 18.03 41.47
CA TYR A 293 74.08 17.70 40.25
C TYR A 293 73.20 16.94 39.26
N ASP A 294 72.28 17.64 38.60
CA ASP A 294 71.32 17.05 37.65
C ASP A 294 71.92 16.81 36.25
N MET A 295 72.96 17.55 35.87
CA MET A 295 73.60 17.44 34.55
C MET A 295 74.79 16.47 34.56
N SER A 296 75.63 16.51 35.59
CA SER A 296 76.83 15.66 35.72
C SER A 296 76.60 14.37 36.52
N GLY A 297 75.50 14.29 37.29
CA GLY A 297 75.18 13.15 38.16
C GLY A 297 74.63 11.92 37.44
N ASN A 298 74.28 12.01 36.16
CA ASN A 298 73.73 10.88 35.37
C ASN A 298 74.79 9.86 34.91
N ALA A 299 76.04 9.99 35.36
CA ALA A 299 77.17 9.13 34.99
C ALA A 299 77.79 8.36 36.19
N ARG A 300 76.99 8.09 37.24
CA ARG A 300 77.38 7.22 38.35
C ARG A 300 76.37 6.09 38.55
#